data_AF-S2SIC7-F1
#
_entry.id   AF-S2SIC7-F1
#
_cell.length_a   1.000
_cell.length_b   1.000
_cell.length_c   1.000
_cell.angle_alpha   90.00
_cell.angle_beta   90.00
_cell.angle_gamma   90.00
#
_symmetry.space_group_name_H-M   'P 1'
#
loop_
_entity.id
_entity.type
_entity.pdbx_description
1 polymer ?
#
loop_
_entity_poly.entity_id
_entity_poly.type
_entity_poly.pdbx_seq_one_letter_code
_entity_poly.pdbx_strand_id
1 'polypeptide(L)' 'MHPSGSELEKIGELVENDKLRPIVDRVLPFAQLPEAFAYSQAGHAKGKIILKLVDNPSSLLQV' A
#
# COMPACT_ATOMS: atom_id res chain seq x y z
N MET A 1 5.69 20.12 7.10
CA MET A 1 4.67 19.19 6.54
C MET A 1 3.59 19.03 7.59
N HIS A 2 2.32 19.31 7.27
CA HIS A 2 1.20 19.15 8.19
C HIS A 2 0.30 18.03 7.65
N PRO A 3 0.02 16.97 8.42
CA PRO A 3 -0.93 15.95 7.99
C PRO A 3 -2.36 16.52 8.03
N SER A 4 -3.11 16.41 6.94
CA SER A 4 -4.50 16.85 6.84
C SER A 4 -5.42 15.71 6.42
N GLY A 5 -6.40 15.38 7.26
CA GLY A 5 -7.40 14.37 6.95
C GLY A 5 -8.28 14.75 5.75
N SER A 6 -8.67 16.01 5.66
CA SER A 6 -9.53 16.50 4.57
C SER A 6 -8.84 16.52 3.20
N GLU A 7 -7.51 16.62 3.18
CA GLU A 7 -6.75 16.45 1.93
C GLU A 7 -6.64 14.98 1.54
N LEU A 8 -6.47 14.07 2.51
CA LEU A 8 -6.47 12.63 2.27
C LEU A 8 -7.82 12.13 1.75
N GLU A 9 -8.94 12.65 2.27
CA GLU A 9 -10.29 12.34 1.78
C GLU A 9 -10.43 12.67 0.29
N LYS A 10 -10.00 13.86 -0.13
CA LYS A 10 -10.02 14.27 -1.55
C LYS A 10 -9.16 13.35 -2.43
N ILE A 11 -8.00 12.91 -1.94
CA ILE A 11 -7.17 11.93 -2.65
C ILE A 11 -7.91 10.58 -2.75
N GLY A 12 -8.59 10.16 -1.68
CA GLY A 12 -9.43 8.96 -1.65
C GLY A 12 -10.53 8.98 -2.72
N GLU A 13 -11.29 10.08 -2.82
CA GLU A 13 -12.33 10.25 -3.85
C GLU A 13 -11.77 10.10 -5.27
N LEU A 14 -10.58 10.60 -5.54
CA LEU A 14 -9.94 10.45 -6.85
C LEU A 14 -9.55 9.00 -7.15
N VAL A 15 -9.15 8.24 -6.13
CA VAL A 15 -8.84 6.81 -6.25
C VAL A 15 -10.12 6.00 -6.51
N GLU A 16 -11.18 6.25 -5.74
CA GLU A 16 -12.47 5.56 -5.86
C GLU A 16 -13.12 5.77 -7.24
N ASN A 17 -12.96 6.96 -7.81
CA ASN A 17 -13.46 7.30 -9.13
C ASN A 17 -12.50 6.94 -10.27
N ASP A 18 -11.48 6.10 -10.03
CA ASP A 18 -10.49 5.65 -11.02
C ASP A 18 -9.66 6.78 -11.70
N LYS A 19 -9.74 8.01 -11.19
CA LYS A 19 -9.01 9.19 -11.71
C LYS A 19 -7.55 9.20 -11.27
N LEU A 20 -7.23 8.52 -10.18
CA LEU A 20 -5.88 8.37 -9.65
C LEU A 20 -5.61 6.90 -9.33
N ARG A 21 -4.58 6.31 -9.94
CA ARG A 21 -4.20 4.92 -9.70
C ARG A 21 -2.76 4.86 -9.17
N PRO A 22 -2.52 4.31 -7.97
CA PRO A 22 -1.16 4.12 -7.49
C PRO A 22 -0.45 3.07 -8.35
N ILE A 23 0.80 3.33 -8.71
CA ILE A 23 1.65 2.33 -9.36
C ILE A 23 2.17 1.40 -8.27
N VAL A 24 1.74 0.13 -8.32
CA VAL A 24 2.20 -0.92 -7.41
C VAL A 24 3.28 -1.73 -8.11
N ASP A 25 4.47 -1.78 -7.51
CA ASP A 25 5.58 -2.59 -8.03
C ASP A 25 5.40 -4.04 -7.60
N ARG A 26 5.25 -4.28 -6.29
CA ARG A 26 5.15 -5.62 -5.71
C ARG A 26 4.18 -5.67 -4.55
N VAL A 27 3.62 -6.86 -4.37
CA VAL A 27 2.81 -7.20 -3.21
C VAL A 27 3.45 -8.42 -2.56
N LEU A 28 3.89 -8.28 -1.30
CA LEU A 28 4.60 -9.31 -0.55
C LEU A 28 3.84 -9.61 0.74
N PRO A 29 3.90 -10.84 1.30
CA PRO A 29 3.37 -11.08 2.63
C PRO A 29 4.16 -10.28 3.67
N PHE A 30 3.50 -9.87 4.75
CA PHE A 30 4.14 -9.06 5.81
C PHE A 30 5.36 -9.74 6.43
N ALA A 31 5.41 -11.08 6.44
CA ALA A 31 6.56 -11.86 6.87
C ALA A 31 7.85 -11.53 6.10
N GLN A 32 7.75 -10.98 4.88
CA GLN A 32 8.89 -10.56 4.06
C GLN A 32 9.22 -9.06 4.19
N LEU A 33 8.85 -8.43 5.32
CA LEU A 33 9.15 -7.03 5.59
C LEU A 33 10.66 -6.71 5.44
N PRO A 34 11.61 -7.51 5.96
CA PRO A 34 13.03 -7.21 5.82
C PRO A 34 13.48 -7.12 4.35
N GLU A 35 13.05 -8.07 3.51
CA GLU A 35 13.37 -8.13 2.08
C GLU A 35 12.72 -6.98 1.31
N ALA A 36 11.45 -6.70 1.61
CA ALA A 36 10.72 -5.58 1.02
C ALA A 36 11.40 -4.24 1.33
N PHE A 37 11.86 -4.06 2.57
CA PHE A 37 12.53 -2.85 3.02
C PHE A 37 13.90 -2.70 2.38
N ALA A 38 14.70 -3.78 2.30
CA ALA A 38 15.97 -3.78 1.59
C ALA A 38 15.79 -3.42 0.10
N TYR A 39 14.80 -4.01 -0.57
CA TYR A 39 14.47 -3.71 -1.96
C TYR A 39 14.05 -2.24 -2.16
N SER A 40 13.25 -1.69 -1.23
CA SER A 40 12.87 -0.27 -1.24
C SER A 40 14.08 0.66 -1.15
N GLN A 41 15.04 0.35 -0.28
CA GLN A 41 16.23 1.17 -0.06
C GLN A 41 17.23 1.10 -1.21
N ALA A 42 17.26 -0.01 -1.95
CA ALA A 42 18.14 -0.19 -3.10
C ALA A 42 17.77 0.71 -4.31
N GLY A 43 16.65 1.45 -4.24
CA GLY A 43 16.23 2.38 -5.30
C GLY A 43 15.70 1.71 -6.57
N HIS A 44 15.45 0.40 -6.53
CA HIS A 44 14.92 -0.37 -7.67
C HIS A 44 13.39 -0.31 -7.79
N ALA A 45 12.69 0.15 -6.75
CA ALA A 45 11.25 0.12 -6.69
C ALA A 45 10.61 1.10 -7.69
N LYS A 46 9.82 0.56 -8.63
CA LYS A 46 9.06 1.36 -9.62
C LYS A 46 7.65 1.66 -9.15
N GLY A 47 7.51 2.17 -7.92
CA GLY A 47 6.21 2.46 -7.32
C GLY A 47 6.14 2.06 -5.84
N LYS A 48 4.94 1.71 -5.40
CA LYS A 48 4.67 1.27 -4.03
C LYS A 48 4.89 -0.23 -3.88
N ILE A 49 5.51 -0.61 -2.76
CA ILE A 49 5.58 -2.00 -2.30
C ILE A 49 4.49 -2.16 -1.24
N ILE A 50 3.61 -3.12 -1.42
CA ILE A 50 2.50 -3.38 -0.50
C ILE A 50 2.79 -4.64 0.31
N LEU A 51 2.65 -4.55 1.63
CA LEU A 51 2.75 -5.70 2.53
C LEU A 51 1.35 -6.17 2.92
N LYS A 52 1.04 -7.42 2.59
CA LYS A 52 -0.22 -8.08 2.98
C LYS A 52 -0.07 -8.69 4.37
N LEU A 53 -0.86 -8.19 5.32
CA LEU A 53 -0.93 -8.72 6.69
C LEU A 53 -1.68 -10.06 6.78
N VAL A 54 -2.66 -10.26 5.89
CA VAL A 54 -3.39 -11.51 5.75
C VAL A 54 -3.44 -11.90 4.28
N ASP A 55 -3.24 -13.20 4.00
CA ASP A 55 -3.35 -13.73 2.65
C ASP A 55 -4.81 -13.75 2.17
N ASN A 56 -5.77 -13.76 3.11
CA ASN A 56 -7.19 -13.71 2.85
C ASN A 56 -7.90 -12.68 3.76
N PRO A 57 -8.42 -11.56 3.23
CA PRO A 57 -9.14 -10.57 4.04
C PRO A 57 -10.41 -11.11 4.70
N SER A 58 -11.02 -12.18 4.16
CA SER A 58 -12.20 -12.81 4.76
C SER A 58 -11.91 -13.55 6.07
N SER A 59 -10.65 -13.86 6.39
CA SER A 59 -10.30 -14.48 7.68
C SER A 59 -10.35 -13.50 8.86
N LEU A 60 -10.40 -12.19 8.59
CA LEU A 60 -10.52 -11.15 9.63
C LEU A 60 -11.98 -10.90 10.06
N LEU A 61 -12.96 -11.44 9.33
CA LEU A 61 -14.40 -11.30 9.64
C LEU A 61 -14.97 -12.51 10.42
N GLN A 62 -14.12 -13.45 10.85
CA GLN A 62 -14.52 -14.67 11.57
C GLN A 62 -14.36 -14.59 13.10
N VAL A 63 -14.19 -13.39 13.67
CA VAL A 63 -14.03 -13.18 15.12
C VAL A 63 -15.27 -12.52 15.71
#